data_AF-A0A0H5CPW6-F1
#
_entry.id   AF-A0A0H5CPW6-F1
#
_cell.length_a   1.000
_cell.length_b   1.000
_cell.length_c   1.000
_cell.angle_alpha   90.00
_cell.angle_beta   90.00
_cell.angle_gamma   90.00
#
_symmetry.space_group_name_H-M   'P 1'
#
loop_
_entity.id
_entity.type
_entity.pdbx_description
1 polymer ?
#
loop_
_entity_poly.entity_id
_entity_poly.type
_entity_poly.pdbx_seq_one_letter_code
_entity_poly.pdbx_strand_id
1 'polypeptide(L)'
;MLPALLVAGALGANLAFLGLGIVFDYPDVLAYPPLEVMDRFADNQVAVSTLFLLLALSAGLLAPISFGLVARTPRPDWIVPLGVTAAAVQVIGLLRWPAIVPFIEDPETFRTVSTILGTVVGETFGYLATAAWTLVVARQFGLRVLAIPAAALILSGVLVPLGVPGADLANFVGYLLWSLWLIALAWRVWRASGDARVETAAAA
;
A
#
# COMPACT_ATOMS: atom_id res chain seq x y z
N MET A 1 5.85 4.91 -18.76
CA MET A 1 4.76 4.33 -17.94
C MET A 1 5.17 4.13 -16.49
N LEU A 2 6.29 3.46 -16.18
CA LEU A 2 6.70 3.19 -14.78
C LEU A 2 6.70 4.41 -13.83
N PRO A 3 7.27 5.60 -14.17
CA PRO A 3 7.19 6.76 -13.28
C PRO A 3 5.76 7.18 -12.95
N ALA A 4 4.84 7.09 -13.93
CA ALA A 4 3.44 7.40 -13.72
C ALA A 4 2.76 6.38 -12.80
N LEU A 5 3.10 5.09 -12.89
CA LEU A 5 2.57 4.06 -11.98
C LEU A 5 3.01 4.30 -10.53
N LEU A 6 4.29 4.65 -10.31
CA LEU A 6 4.83 4.97 -8.99
C LEU A 6 4.10 6.16 -8.36
N VAL A 7 3.91 7.24 -9.14
CA VAL A 7 3.19 8.43 -8.68
C VAL A 7 1.70 8.13 -8.46
N ALA A 8 1.05 7.41 -9.38
CA ALA A 8 -0.36 7.05 -9.28
C ALA A 8 -0.63 6.17 -8.05
N GLY A 9 0.23 5.19 -7.76
CA GLY A 9 0.11 4.36 -6.56
C GLY A 9 0.22 5.17 -5.28
N ALA A 10 1.21 6.07 -5.20
CA ALA A 10 1.38 6.94 -4.04
C ALA A 10 0.18 7.89 -3.86
N LEU A 11 -0.20 8.64 -4.90
CA LEU A 11 -1.27 9.63 -4.80
C LEU A 11 -2.63 8.98 -4.58
N GLY A 12 -2.94 7.90 -5.31
CA GLY A 12 -4.20 7.18 -5.19
C GLY A 12 -4.42 6.60 -3.79
N ALA A 13 -3.38 6.02 -3.19
CA ALA A 13 -3.46 5.50 -1.82
C ALA A 13 -3.70 6.62 -0.80
N ASN A 14 -2.99 7.74 -0.91
CA ASN A 14 -3.16 8.88 0.01
C ASN A 14 -4.54 9.53 -0.13
N LEU A 15 -5.04 9.71 -1.36
CA LEU A 15 -6.38 10.26 -1.61
C LEU A 15 -7.47 9.35 -1.05
N ALA A 16 -7.35 8.03 -1.25
CA ALA A 16 -8.29 7.07 -0.69
C ALA A 16 -8.26 7.08 0.84
N PHE A 17 -7.07 7.07 1.45
CA PHE A 17 -6.92 7.11 2.90
C PHE A 17 -7.52 8.38 3.51
N LEU A 18 -7.21 9.55 2.93
CA LEU A 18 -7.79 10.83 3.36
C LEU A 18 -9.32 10.83 3.24
N GLY A 19 -9.83 10.36 2.10
CA GLY A 19 -11.28 10.25 1.89
C GLY A 19 -11.93 9.35 2.93
N LEU A 20 -11.35 8.17 3.20
CA LEU A 20 -11.85 7.22 4.21
C LEU A 20 -11.80 7.82 5.61
N GLY A 21 -10.76 8.60 5.95
CA GLY A 21 -10.71 9.33 7.21
C GLY A 21 -11.86 10.31 7.36
N ILE A 22 -12.22 11.01 6.29
CA ILE A 22 -13.32 12.00 6.31
C ILE A 22 -14.70 11.34 6.39
N VAL A 23 -14.95 10.30 5.59
CA VAL A 23 -16.31 9.72 5.46
C VAL A 23 -16.59 8.54 6.37
N PHE A 24 -15.54 7.90 6.88
CA PHE A 24 -15.63 6.63 7.57
C PHE A 24 -14.78 6.56 8.84
N ASP A 25 -14.11 7.65 9.21
CA ASP A 25 -13.28 7.72 10.42
C ASP A 25 -12.13 6.69 10.39
N TYR A 26 -11.61 6.41 9.19
CA TYR A 26 -10.52 5.47 8.98
C TYR A 26 -9.15 6.08 9.36
N PRO A 27 -8.25 5.33 10.04
CA PRO A 27 -8.36 3.91 10.39
C PRO A 27 -9.02 3.63 11.74
N ASP A 28 -9.35 4.65 12.53
CA ASP A 28 -9.83 4.52 13.91
C ASP A 28 -11.12 3.67 14.01
N VAL A 29 -11.99 3.76 12.99
CA VAL A 29 -13.19 2.92 12.86
C VAL A 29 -12.92 1.43 12.96
N LEU A 30 -11.71 0.96 12.61
CA LEU A 30 -11.35 -0.46 12.72
C LEU A 30 -11.28 -0.96 14.16
N ALA A 31 -11.15 -0.06 15.13
CA ALA A 31 -11.13 -0.37 16.56
C ALA A 31 -12.52 -0.33 17.21
N TYR A 32 -13.55 0.15 16.50
CA TYR A 32 -14.90 0.26 17.05
C TYR A 32 -15.59 -1.11 17.16
N PRO A 33 -16.64 -1.22 18.00
CA PRO A 33 -17.46 -2.43 18.05
C PRO A 33 -17.99 -2.79 16.65
N PRO A 34 -17.97 -4.08 16.25
CA PRO A 34 -18.38 -4.51 14.91
C PRO A 34 -19.72 -3.96 14.42
N LEU A 35 -20.73 -3.91 15.28
CA LEU A 35 -22.05 -3.38 14.94
C LEU A 35 -21.97 -1.89 14.56
N GLU A 36 -21.21 -1.08 15.30
CA GLU A 36 -21.03 0.34 14.99
C GLU A 36 -20.29 0.55 13.66
N VAL A 37 -19.29 -0.30 13.36
CA VAL A 37 -18.58 -0.27 12.07
C VAL A 37 -19.52 -0.58 10.92
N MET A 38 -20.38 -1.59 11.08
CA MET A 38 -21.37 -1.99 10.08
C MET A 38 -22.40 -0.89 9.85
N ASP A 39 -22.92 -0.26 10.91
CA ASP A 39 -23.87 0.85 10.80
C ASP A 39 -23.26 2.05 10.05
N ARG A 40 -22.06 2.47 10.42
CA ARG A 40 -21.33 3.55 9.72
C ARG A 40 -21.03 3.22 8.27
N PHE A 41 -20.73 1.94 7.98
CA PHE A 41 -20.51 1.47 6.62
C PHE A 41 -21.80 1.55 5.82
N ALA A 42 -22.93 1.09 6.37
CA ALA A 42 -24.23 1.16 5.71
C ALA A 42 -24.64 2.61 5.38
N ASP A 43 -24.40 3.54 6.32
CA ASP A 43 -24.68 4.97 6.13
C ASP A 43 -23.90 5.61 4.98
N ASN A 44 -22.70 5.10 4.66
CA ASN A 44 -21.79 5.67 3.67
C ASN A 44 -21.34 4.66 2.60
N GLN A 45 -22.09 3.58 2.40
CA GLN A 45 -21.62 2.37 1.72
C GLN A 45 -20.98 2.63 0.36
N VAL A 46 -21.61 3.45 -0.49
CA VAL A 46 -21.11 3.74 -1.83
C VAL A 46 -19.77 4.47 -1.77
N ALA A 47 -19.65 5.49 -0.91
CA ALA A 47 -18.43 6.27 -0.77
C ALA A 47 -17.29 5.40 -0.21
N VAL A 48 -17.57 4.67 0.88
CA VAL A 48 -16.59 3.79 1.54
C VAL A 48 -16.11 2.69 0.60
N SER A 49 -17.03 2.02 -0.10
CA SER A 49 -16.71 0.98 -1.08
C SER A 49 -15.85 1.50 -2.24
N THR A 50 -16.17 2.69 -2.75
CA THR A 50 -15.40 3.33 -3.84
C THR A 50 -13.99 3.70 -3.40
N LEU A 51 -13.84 4.24 -2.19
CA LEU A 51 -12.54 4.62 -1.66
C LEU A 51 -11.68 3.39 -1.33
N PHE A 52 -12.25 2.33 -0.78
CA PHE A 52 -11.52 1.07 -0.60
C PHE A 52 -11.14 0.41 -1.93
N LEU A 53 -11.97 0.53 -2.97
CA LEU A 53 -11.62 0.09 -4.31
C LEU A 53 -10.43 0.90 -4.87
N LEU A 54 -10.45 2.24 -4.73
CA LEU A 54 -9.32 3.08 -5.13
C LEU A 54 -8.03 2.71 -4.36
N LEU A 55 -8.14 2.46 -3.07
CA LEU A 55 -7.02 2.03 -2.23
C LEU A 55 -6.49 0.66 -2.68
N ALA A 56 -7.38 -0.30 -2.99
CA ALA A 56 -7.03 -1.62 -3.48
C ALA A 56 -6.32 -1.54 -4.84
N LEU A 57 -6.84 -0.76 -5.78
CA LEU A 57 -6.21 -0.54 -7.09
C LEU A 57 -4.83 0.11 -6.93
N SER A 58 -4.71 1.11 -6.05
CA SER A 58 -3.45 1.79 -5.76
C SER A 58 -2.39 0.85 -5.18
N ALA A 59 -2.77 -0.01 -4.23
CA ALA A 59 -1.90 -1.05 -3.70
C ALA A 59 -1.54 -2.10 -4.77
N GLY A 60 -2.51 -2.46 -5.61
CA GLY A 60 -2.35 -3.40 -6.73
C GLY A 60 -1.29 -2.94 -7.75
N LEU A 61 -1.07 -1.63 -7.90
CA LEU A 61 -0.03 -1.08 -8.80
C LEU A 61 1.38 -1.52 -8.43
N LEU A 62 1.62 -1.98 -7.20
CA LEU A 62 2.93 -2.47 -6.78
C LEU A 62 3.40 -3.68 -7.62
N ALA A 63 2.48 -4.50 -8.13
CA ALA A 63 2.80 -5.60 -9.04
C ALA A 63 3.37 -5.12 -10.40
N PRO A 64 2.66 -4.33 -11.23
CA PRO A 64 3.22 -3.82 -12.48
C PRO A 64 4.42 -2.89 -12.29
N ILE A 65 4.50 -2.16 -11.16
CA ILE A 65 5.70 -1.39 -10.78
C ILE A 65 6.91 -2.33 -10.66
N SER A 66 6.75 -3.46 -9.98
CA SER A 66 7.84 -4.43 -9.76
C SER A 66 8.35 -5.04 -11.05
N PHE A 67 7.46 -5.40 -11.97
CA PHE A 67 7.84 -5.84 -13.32
C PHE A 67 8.61 -4.75 -14.09
N GLY A 68 8.15 -3.49 -14.00
CA GLY A 68 8.82 -2.36 -14.63
C GLY A 68 10.23 -2.10 -14.07
N LEU A 69 10.45 -2.34 -12.77
CA LEU A 69 11.74 -2.16 -12.11
C LEU A 69 12.74 -3.27 -12.47
N VAL A 70 12.29 -4.52 -12.58
CA VAL A 70 13.17 -5.66 -12.92
C VAL A 70 13.89 -5.46 -14.26
N ALA A 71 13.22 -4.88 -15.26
CA ALA A 71 13.84 -4.56 -16.55
C ALA A 71 14.99 -3.52 -16.48
N ARG A 72 15.25 -2.94 -15.30
CA ARG A 72 16.21 -1.85 -15.07
C ARG A 72 17.31 -2.20 -14.07
N THR A 73 17.45 -3.47 -13.70
CA THR A 73 18.47 -3.92 -12.73
C THR A 73 19.08 -5.26 -13.15
N PRO A 74 20.40 -5.45 -13.00
CA PRO A 74 21.05 -6.74 -13.22
C PRO A 74 20.81 -7.73 -12.07
N ARG A 75 20.22 -7.28 -10.95
CA ARG A 75 19.91 -8.10 -9.76
C ARG A 75 18.42 -7.97 -9.42
N PRO A 76 17.54 -8.65 -10.18
CA PRO A 76 16.09 -8.52 -10.04
C PRO A 76 15.51 -9.33 -8.87
N ASP A 77 16.34 -10.16 -8.24
CA ASP A 77 15.93 -11.14 -7.23
C ASP A 77 15.02 -10.49 -6.17
N TRP A 78 13.88 -11.15 -5.92
CA TRP A 78 12.85 -10.77 -4.96
C TRP A 78 12.02 -9.49 -5.24
N ILE A 79 12.37 -8.64 -6.22
CA ILE A 79 11.58 -7.43 -6.53
C ILE A 79 10.15 -7.83 -6.96
N VAL A 80 10.02 -8.73 -7.94
CA VAL A 80 8.70 -9.16 -8.42
C VAL A 80 7.96 -10.03 -7.40
N PRO A 81 8.55 -11.09 -6.83
CA PRO A 81 7.86 -11.90 -5.82
C PRO A 81 7.31 -11.07 -4.66
N LEU A 82 8.14 -10.23 -4.03
CA LEU A 82 7.69 -9.43 -2.88
C LEU A 82 6.65 -8.39 -3.27
N GLY A 83 6.80 -7.73 -4.42
CA GLY A 83 5.86 -6.70 -4.87
C GLY A 83 4.51 -7.27 -5.29
N VAL A 84 4.50 -8.45 -5.92
CA VAL A 84 3.28 -9.18 -6.25
C VAL A 84 2.62 -9.72 -4.99
N THR A 85 3.38 -10.29 -4.05
CA THR A 85 2.82 -10.72 -2.76
C THR A 85 2.20 -9.57 -2.00
N ALA A 86 2.93 -8.45 -1.85
CA ALA A 86 2.42 -7.25 -1.19
C ALA A 86 1.15 -6.71 -1.88
N ALA A 87 1.14 -6.62 -3.21
CA ALA A 87 -0.04 -6.22 -3.97
C ALA A 87 -1.23 -7.16 -3.72
N ALA A 88 -1.00 -8.47 -3.83
CA ALA A 88 -2.07 -9.47 -3.73
C ALA A 88 -2.72 -9.47 -2.35
N VAL A 89 -1.93 -9.54 -1.28
CA VAL A 89 -2.48 -9.60 0.08
C VAL A 89 -3.21 -8.31 0.45
N GLN A 90 -2.68 -7.13 0.07
CA GLN A 90 -3.39 -5.87 0.30
C GLN A 90 -4.67 -5.76 -0.51
N VAL A 91 -4.65 -6.15 -1.79
CA VAL A 91 -5.86 -6.15 -2.62
C VAL A 91 -6.92 -7.07 -2.00
N ILE A 92 -6.55 -8.25 -1.53
CA ILE A 92 -7.48 -9.17 -0.84
C ILE A 92 -8.06 -8.51 0.42
N GLY A 93 -7.21 -7.95 1.28
CA GLY A 93 -7.65 -7.32 2.53
C GLY A 93 -8.51 -6.09 2.33
N LEU A 94 -8.28 -5.31 1.26
CA LEU A 94 -9.04 -4.10 0.95
C LEU A 94 -10.34 -4.39 0.19
N LEU A 95 -10.33 -5.32 -0.78
CA LEU A 95 -11.51 -5.67 -1.56
C LEU A 95 -12.61 -6.33 -0.73
N ARG A 96 -12.32 -6.82 0.47
CA ARG A 96 -13.37 -7.31 1.38
C ARG A 96 -14.44 -6.24 1.65
N TRP A 97 -14.07 -4.96 1.68
CA TRP A 97 -14.99 -3.86 1.95
C TRP A 97 -16.06 -3.69 0.88
N PRO A 98 -15.74 -3.56 -0.42
CA PRO A 98 -16.76 -3.50 -1.46
C PRO A 98 -17.37 -4.87 -1.83
N ALA A 99 -16.62 -5.98 -1.66
CA ALA A 99 -17.03 -7.27 -2.22
C ALA A 99 -17.71 -8.23 -1.23
N ILE A 100 -17.48 -8.06 0.08
CA ILE A 100 -17.96 -8.99 1.10
C ILE A 100 -18.81 -8.27 2.16
N VAL A 101 -18.29 -7.18 2.75
CA VAL A 101 -18.97 -6.45 3.84
C VAL A 101 -20.44 -6.07 3.54
N PRO A 102 -20.85 -5.66 2.32
CA PRO A 102 -22.25 -5.32 2.03
C PRO A 102 -23.24 -6.48 2.21
N PHE A 103 -22.74 -7.71 2.27
CA PHE A 103 -23.55 -8.93 2.35
C PHE A 103 -23.47 -9.60 3.73
N ILE A 104 -22.78 -8.98 4.69
CA ILE A 104 -22.70 -9.49 6.06
C ILE A 104 -23.77 -8.82 6.90
N GLU A 105 -24.66 -9.61 7.49
CA GLU A 105 -25.74 -9.11 8.36
C GLU A 105 -25.40 -9.25 9.86
N ASP A 106 -24.52 -10.18 10.22
CA ASP A 106 -24.19 -10.47 11.61
C ASP A 106 -22.79 -9.95 12.03
N PRO A 107 -22.67 -9.35 13.22
CA PRO A 107 -21.40 -8.79 13.71
C PRO A 107 -20.26 -9.79 13.90
N GLU A 108 -20.55 -11.07 14.11
CA GLU A 108 -19.52 -12.09 14.40
C GLU A 108 -18.81 -12.53 13.10
N THR A 109 -19.57 -12.73 12.03
CA THR A 109 -19.03 -12.96 10.68
C THR A 109 -18.22 -11.75 10.24
N PHE A 110 -18.70 -10.52 10.47
CA PHE A 110 -17.95 -9.31 10.15
C PHE A 110 -16.61 -9.26 10.87
N ARG A 111 -16.60 -9.55 12.18
CA ARG A 111 -15.36 -9.60 12.99
C ARG A 111 -14.40 -10.65 12.44
N THR A 112 -14.89 -11.85 12.16
CA THR A 112 -14.07 -12.97 11.67
C THR A 112 -13.43 -12.63 10.32
N VAL A 113 -14.23 -12.14 9.37
CA VAL A 113 -13.76 -11.72 8.03
C VAL A 113 -12.76 -10.56 8.15
N SER A 114 -13.06 -9.57 8.98
CA SER A 114 -12.17 -8.41 9.18
C SER A 114 -10.84 -8.82 9.81
N THR A 115 -10.85 -9.75 10.76
CA THR A 115 -9.63 -10.26 11.40
C THR A 115 -8.78 -11.07 10.41
N ILE A 116 -9.38 -12.03 9.71
CA ILE A 116 -8.63 -12.92 8.81
C ILE A 116 -8.17 -12.16 7.57
N LEU A 117 -9.10 -11.55 6.83
CA LEU A 117 -8.77 -10.92 5.54
C LEU A 117 -8.14 -9.54 5.73
N GLY A 118 -8.64 -8.74 6.67
CA GLY A 118 -8.08 -7.42 6.95
C GLY A 118 -6.75 -7.52 7.68
N THR A 119 -6.78 -7.98 8.93
CA THR A 119 -5.60 -7.89 9.82
C THR A 119 -4.52 -8.92 9.52
N VAL A 120 -4.87 -10.20 9.39
CA VAL A 120 -3.86 -11.26 9.17
C VAL A 120 -3.35 -11.22 7.73
N VAL A 121 -4.26 -11.26 6.74
CA VAL A 121 -3.88 -11.27 5.32
C VAL A 121 -3.44 -9.89 4.84
N GLY A 122 -4.32 -8.91 4.86
CA GLY A 122 -4.08 -7.59 4.28
C GLY A 122 -2.96 -6.81 4.96
N GLU A 123 -3.06 -6.66 6.28
CA GLU A 123 -2.15 -5.81 7.06
C GLU A 123 -0.85 -6.54 7.40
N THR A 124 -0.91 -7.68 8.09
CA THR A 124 0.32 -8.33 8.60
C THR A 124 1.24 -8.78 7.47
N PHE A 125 0.74 -9.59 6.53
CA PHE A 125 1.56 -10.00 5.38
C PHE A 125 1.83 -8.83 4.43
N GLY A 126 0.91 -7.86 4.32
CA GLY A 126 1.11 -6.65 3.54
C GLY A 126 2.28 -5.82 4.05
N TYR A 127 2.33 -5.49 5.33
CA TYR A 127 3.40 -4.73 5.97
C TYR A 127 4.74 -5.43 5.82
N LEU A 128 4.80 -6.75 6.07
CA LEU A 128 6.01 -7.56 5.90
C LEU A 128 6.52 -7.51 4.45
N ALA A 129 5.65 -7.78 3.49
CA ALA A 129 6.02 -7.84 2.08
C ALA A 129 6.37 -6.45 1.53
N THR A 130 5.61 -5.41 1.86
CA THR A 130 5.88 -4.02 1.46
C THR A 130 7.20 -3.52 2.05
N ALA A 131 7.47 -3.76 3.32
CA ALA A 131 8.74 -3.37 3.94
C ALA A 131 9.92 -4.10 3.29
N ALA A 132 9.84 -5.42 3.11
CA ALA A 132 10.88 -6.21 2.46
C ALA A 132 11.12 -5.74 1.01
N TRP A 133 10.05 -5.55 0.24
CA TRP A 133 10.11 -5.05 -1.13
C TRP A 133 10.81 -3.69 -1.20
N THR A 134 10.45 -2.77 -0.31
CA THR A 134 11.02 -1.42 -0.23
C THR A 134 12.53 -1.49 -0.01
N LEU A 135 12.99 -2.36 0.89
CA LEU A 135 14.42 -2.54 1.16
C LEU A 135 15.17 -3.14 -0.04
N VAL A 136 14.58 -4.13 -0.73
CA VAL A 136 15.19 -4.73 -1.94
C VAL A 136 15.31 -3.68 -3.05
N VAL A 137 14.24 -2.93 -3.32
CA VAL A 137 14.25 -1.88 -4.35
C VAL A 137 15.22 -0.76 -3.99
N ALA A 138 15.24 -0.28 -2.74
CA ALA A 138 16.16 0.77 -2.30
C ALA A 138 17.64 0.35 -2.36
N ARG A 139 17.94 -0.95 -2.23
CA ARG A 139 19.30 -1.45 -2.43
C ARG A 139 19.78 -1.24 -3.87
N GLN A 140 18.91 -1.43 -4.86
CA GLN A 140 19.25 -1.33 -6.28
C GLN A 140 19.10 0.10 -6.84
N PHE A 141 18.04 0.82 -6.42
CA PHE A 141 17.65 2.10 -7.00
C PHE A 141 17.98 3.31 -6.11
N GLY A 142 18.45 3.10 -4.87
CA GLY A 142 18.93 4.15 -3.98
C GLY A 142 17.85 4.78 -3.09
N LEU A 143 18.07 6.04 -2.68
CA LEU A 143 17.20 6.81 -1.77
C LEU A 143 16.96 6.12 -0.42
N ARG A 144 17.97 5.42 0.07
CA ARG A 144 17.93 4.59 1.29
C ARG A 144 17.60 5.38 2.57
N VAL A 145 17.98 6.67 2.61
CA VAL A 145 17.69 7.57 3.74
C VAL A 145 16.18 7.73 3.97
N LEU A 146 15.36 7.63 2.91
CA LEU A 146 13.90 7.64 3.03
C LEU A 146 13.33 6.21 3.13
N ALA A 147 13.82 5.30 2.29
CA ALA A 147 13.29 3.94 2.22
C ALA A 147 13.49 3.11 3.51
N ILE A 148 14.64 3.21 4.17
CA ILE A 148 14.94 2.39 5.35
C ILE A 148 14.03 2.79 6.52
N PRO A 149 13.94 4.09 6.91
CA PRO A 149 12.99 4.50 7.95
C PRO A 149 11.54 4.17 7.58
N ALA A 150 11.14 4.43 6.32
CA ALA A 150 9.79 4.10 5.86
C ALA A 150 9.47 2.60 6.01
N ALA A 151 10.37 1.72 5.58
CA ALA A 151 10.19 0.28 5.70
C ALA A 151 10.13 -0.19 7.16
N ALA A 152 10.96 0.36 8.04
CA ALA A 152 10.94 0.02 9.46
C ALA A 152 9.63 0.45 10.14
N LEU A 153 9.13 1.64 9.81
CA LEU A 153 7.87 2.17 10.31
C LEU A 153 6.64 1.44 9.74
N ILE A 154 6.66 1.07 8.46
CA ILE A 154 5.61 0.19 7.90
C ILE A 154 5.62 -1.15 8.64
N LEU A 155 6.79 -1.74 8.83
CA LEU A 155 6.94 -3.02 9.51
C LEU A 155 6.41 -2.99 10.94
N SER A 156 6.52 -1.87 11.67
CA SER A 156 5.94 -1.78 13.03
C SER A 156 4.41 -1.92 13.04
N GLY A 157 3.73 -1.79 11.90
CA GLY A 157 2.31 -2.05 11.77
C GLY A 157 1.89 -3.46 12.22
N VAL A 158 2.78 -4.46 12.14
CA VAL A 158 2.49 -5.82 12.64
C VAL A 158 2.26 -5.87 14.16
N LEU A 159 2.60 -4.81 14.87
CA LEU A 159 2.41 -4.66 16.30
C LEU A 159 1.07 -3.99 16.67
N VAL A 160 0.36 -3.42 15.70
CA VAL A 160 -0.94 -2.76 15.92
C VAL A 160 -1.97 -3.73 16.53
N PRO A 161 -2.16 -4.96 16.00
CA PRO A 161 -3.12 -5.90 16.57
C PRO A 161 -2.74 -6.39 17.97
N LEU A 162 -1.48 -6.19 18.37
CA LEU A 162 -0.96 -6.54 19.69
C LEU A 162 -1.17 -5.41 20.71
N GLY A 163 -1.74 -4.28 20.30
CA GLY A 163 -1.99 -3.13 21.18
C GLY A 163 -0.72 -2.39 21.60
N VAL A 164 0.36 -2.48 20.81
CA VAL A 164 1.61 -1.76 21.13
C VAL A 164 1.40 -0.25 20.93
N PRO A 165 1.60 0.59 21.96
CA PRO A 165 1.35 2.02 21.86
C PRO A 165 2.18 2.70 20.77
N GLY A 166 1.51 3.49 19.93
CA GLY A 166 2.13 4.28 18.86
C GLY A 166 2.52 3.48 17.61
N ALA A 167 2.25 2.18 17.55
CA ALA A 167 2.51 1.36 16.35
C ALA A 167 1.66 1.79 15.14
N ASP A 168 0.44 2.24 15.39
CA ASP A 168 -0.52 2.80 14.45
C ASP A 168 0.01 4.12 13.83
N LEU A 169 0.41 5.07 14.68
CA LEU A 169 0.98 6.34 14.25
C LEU A 169 2.30 6.11 13.50
N ALA A 170 3.16 5.23 14.02
CA ALA A 170 4.40 4.86 13.35
C ALA A 170 4.14 4.28 11.94
N ASN A 171 3.19 3.35 11.82
CA ASN A 171 2.82 2.75 10.54
C ASN A 171 2.30 3.81 9.54
N PHE A 172 1.41 4.70 10.00
CA PHE A 172 0.89 5.81 9.19
C PHE A 172 2.02 6.71 8.67
N VAL A 173 2.93 7.15 9.56
CA VAL A 173 4.09 7.96 9.17
C VAL A 173 5.00 7.19 8.21
N GLY A 174 5.14 5.88 8.40
CA GLY A 174 5.87 4.98 7.49
C GLY A 174 5.33 5.03 6.07
N TYR A 175 4.01 4.97 5.89
CA TYR A 175 3.37 5.06 4.57
C TYR A 175 3.49 6.45 3.93
N LEU A 176 3.46 7.53 4.71
CA LEU A 176 3.73 8.88 4.19
C LEU A 176 5.16 9.00 3.66
N LEU A 177 6.15 8.57 4.45
CA LEU A 177 7.55 8.55 4.02
C LEU A 177 7.78 7.63 2.82
N TRP A 178 7.10 6.49 2.78
CA TRP A 178 7.14 5.57 1.64
C TRP A 178 6.56 6.19 0.37
N SER A 179 5.47 6.95 0.49
CA SER A 179 4.86 7.67 -0.63
C SER A 179 5.81 8.74 -1.19
N LEU A 180 6.47 9.50 -0.32
CA LEU A 180 7.53 10.44 -0.72
C LEU A 180 8.69 9.73 -1.42
N TRP A 181 9.09 8.57 -0.90
CA TRP A 181 10.14 7.75 -1.51
C TRP A 181 9.72 7.23 -2.89
N LEU A 182 8.48 6.77 -3.10
CA LEU A 182 7.98 6.35 -4.42
C LEU A 182 8.01 7.49 -5.44
N ILE A 183 7.60 8.70 -5.05
CA ILE A 183 7.63 9.88 -5.91
C ILE A 183 9.07 10.25 -6.28
N ALA A 184 9.98 10.23 -5.29
CA ALA A 184 11.41 10.48 -5.53
C ALA A 184 12.03 9.40 -6.43
N LEU A 185 11.65 8.13 -6.26
CA LEU A 185 12.06 7.02 -7.11
C LEU A 185 11.53 7.19 -8.54
N ALA A 186 10.28 7.63 -8.70
CA ALA A 186 9.68 7.91 -10.01
C ALA A 186 10.49 8.95 -10.79
N TRP A 187 10.84 10.05 -10.12
CA TRP A 187 11.68 11.10 -10.68
C TRP A 187 13.07 10.59 -11.08
N ARG A 188 13.71 9.79 -10.21
CA ARG A 188 15.04 9.21 -10.48
C ARG A 188 15.02 8.30 -11.70
N VAL A 189 14.03 7.41 -11.80
CA VAL A 189 13.88 6.48 -12.94
C VAL A 189 13.55 7.24 -14.23
N TRP A 190 12.76 8.32 -14.15
CA TRP A 190 12.46 9.19 -15.28
C TRP A 190 13.73 9.88 -15.81
N ARG A 191 14.54 10.48 -14.94
CA ARG A 191 15.80 11.13 -15.33
C ARG A 191 16.78 10.18 -16.02
N ALA A 192 17.04 9.02 -15.43
CA ALA A 192 17.92 8.02 -16.02
C ALA A 192 17.46 7.56 -17.42
N SER A 193 16.15 7.56 -17.67
CA SER A 193 15.59 7.23 -19.00
C SER A 193 15.74 8.37 -20.02
N GLY A 194 15.91 9.61 -19.58
CA GLY A 194 16.18 10.76 -20.42
C GLY A 194 17.63 10.81 -20.87
N ASP A 195 18.56 10.66 -19.92
CA ASP A 195 20.00 10.70 -20.17
C ASP A 195 20.44 9.65 -21.21
N ALA A 196 19.95 8.40 -21.08
CA ALA A 196 20.23 7.33 -22.03
C ALA A 196 19.77 7.61 -23.47
N ARG A 197 18.66 8.35 -23.65
CA ARG A 197 18.17 8.73 -24.99
C ARG A 197 19.08 9.78 -25.64
N VAL A 198 19.59 10.73 -24.84
CA VAL A 198 20.50 11.77 -25.32
C VAL A 198 21.83 11.14 -25.76
N GLU A 199 22.38 10.22 -24.98
CA GLU A 199 23.61 9.49 -25.35
C GLU A 199 23.45 8.70 -26.66
N THR A 200 22.31 8.00 -26.82
CA THR A 200 22.02 7.24 -28.05
C THR A 200 21.88 8.17 -29.26
N ALA A 201 21.23 9.33 -29.10
CA ALA A 201 21.07 10.31 -30.17
C ALA A 201 22.39 11.02 -30.54
N ALA A 202 23.30 11.21 -29.58
CA ALA A 202 24.63 11.77 -29.82
C ALA A 202 25.61 10.78 -30.48
N ALA A 203 25.32 9.48 -30.41
CA ALA A 203 26.13 8.41 -31.00
C ALA A 203 25.66 7.98 -32.41
N ALA A 204 24.57 8.56 -32.93
CA ALA A 204 23.99 8.30 -34.26
C ALA A 204 24.32 9.44 -35.24
#